data_AF-A0A933H8H2-F1
#
_entry.id   AF-A0A933H8H2-F1
#
_cell.length_a   1.000
_cell.length_b   1.000
_cell.length_c   1.000
_cell.angle_alpha   90.00
_cell.angle_beta   90.00
_cell.angle_gamma   90.00
#
_symmetry.space_group_name_H-M   'P 1'
#
loop_
_entity.id
_entity.type
_entity.pdbx_description
1 polymer ?
#
loop_
_entity_poly.entity_id
_entity_poly.type
_entity_poly.pdbx_seq_one_letter_code
_entity_poly.pdbx_strand_id
1 'polypeptide(L)'
;MTTLINLTHPRSQAAEAFRTLRTNLTFSSLENPLTTLLVTSPSDDGDVESGKSITLANLAITFAQGGKKTILVDCDLRRPAQHELWNVKNDRGLSEFIQEGGDPVLQSV
;
A
#
# COMPACT_ATOMS: atom_id res chain seq x y z
N MET A 1 -5.39 17.98 0.30
CA MET A 1 -6.33 17.16 -0.50
C MET A 1 -5.52 15.97 -0.99
N THR A 2 -5.47 14.90 -0.21
CA THR A 2 -4.49 13.82 -0.40
C THR A 2 -4.91 12.95 -1.58
N THR A 3 -4.06 12.89 -2.62
CA THR A 3 -4.50 12.46 -3.95
C THR A 3 -4.11 11.00 -4.21
N LEU A 4 -5.10 10.11 -4.33
CA LEU A 4 -4.93 8.78 -4.94
C LEU A 4 -4.84 8.94 -6.46
N ILE A 5 -3.67 9.39 -6.93
CA ILE A 5 -3.37 9.77 -8.32
C ILE A 5 -3.83 8.71 -9.32
N ASN A 6 -3.59 7.42 -9.02
CA ASN A 6 -3.93 6.33 -9.93
C ASN A 6 -5.44 6.08 -10.07
N LEU A 7 -6.26 6.63 -9.17
CA LEU A 7 -7.73 6.65 -9.29
C LEU A 7 -8.22 7.97 -9.90
N THR A 8 -7.72 9.11 -9.44
CA THR A 8 -8.26 10.43 -9.82
C THR A 8 -7.72 10.95 -11.15
N HIS A 9 -6.45 10.65 -11.47
CA HIS A 9 -5.74 11.10 -12.66
C HIS A 9 -5.01 9.93 -13.34
N PRO A 10 -5.72 8.88 -13.79
CA PRO A 10 -5.10 7.63 -14.24
C PRO A 10 -4.23 7.79 -15.49
N ARG A 11 -4.38 8.87 -16.27
CA ARG A 11 -3.56 9.14 -17.48
C ARG A 11 -2.43 10.13 -17.24
N SER A 12 -2.18 10.53 -15.99
CA SER A 12 -1.10 11.46 -15.64
C SER A 12 0.27 10.79 -15.75
N GLN A 13 1.32 11.60 -15.90
CA GLN A 13 2.71 11.11 -15.86
C GLN A 13 3.05 10.43 -14.53
N ALA A 14 2.50 10.94 -13.42
CA ALA A 14 2.66 10.33 -12.11
C ALA A 14 2.01 8.93 -12.04
N ALA A 15 0.82 8.75 -12.62
CA ALA A 15 0.19 7.43 -12.70
C ALA A 15 1.02 6.44 -13.56
N GLU A 16 1.61 6.90 -14.66
CA GLU A 16 2.54 6.09 -15.48
C GLU A 16 3.83 5.73 -14.73
N ALA A 17 4.34 6.61 -13.87
CA ALA A 17 5.49 6.31 -13.02
C ALA A 17 5.18 5.12 -12.08
N PHE A 18 3.99 5.06 -11.50
CA PHE A 18 3.56 3.91 -10.68
C PHE A 18 3.38 2.63 -11.51
N ARG A 19 2.88 2.71 -12.76
CA ARG A 19 2.82 1.55 -13.67
C ARG A 19 4.20 1.02 -14.00
N THR A 20 5.14 1.91 -14.28
CA THR A 20 6.55 1.56 -14.49
C THR A 20 7.15 0.89 -13.26
N LEU A 21 6.92 1.44 -12.07
CA LEU A 21 7.39 0.85 -10.80
C LEU A 21 6.84 -0.56 -10.58
N ARG A 22 5.53 -0.78 -10.77
CA ARG A 22 4.91 -2.11 -10.69
C ARG A 22 5.57 -3.10 -11.65
N THR A 23 5.78 -2.68 -12.89
CA THR A 23 6.43 -3.51 -13.92
C THR A 23 7.85 -3.89 -13.49
N ASN A 24 8.64 -2.93 -13.01
CA ASN A 24 10.01 -3.17 -12.53
C ASN A 24 10.03 -4.14 -11.35
N LEU A 25 9.12 -3.98 -10.38
CA LEU A 25 8.99 -4.88 -9.22
C LEU A 25 8.55 -6.29 -9.65
N THR A 26 7.71 -6.41 -10.67
CA THR A 26 7.31 -7.72 -11.21
C THR A 26 8.50 -8.42 -11.88
N PHE A 27 9.32 -7.66 -12.61
CA PHE A 27 10.52 -8.18 -13.27
C PHE A 27 11.66 -8.51 -12.31
N SER A 28 11.81 -7.80 -11.19
CA SER A 28 12.84 -8.12 -10.18
C SER A 28 12.58 -9.44 -9.46
N SER A 29 11.37 -10.00 -9.62
CA SER A 29 10.86 -11.15 -8.87
C SER A 29 10.36 -12.25 -9.81
N LEU A 30 11.01 -12.45 -10.96
CA LEU A 30 10.62 -13.46 -11.95
C LEU A 30 10.75 -14.90 -11.43
N GLU A 31 11.84 -15.20 -10.72
CA GLU A 31 12.09 -16.55 -10.18
C GLU A 31 11.21 -16.83 -8.96
N ASN A 32 11.01 -15.81 -8.11
CA ASN A 32 10.20 -15.88 -6.90
C ASN A 32 9.15 -14.78 -6.95
N PRO A 33 7.91 -15.08 -7.39
CA PRO A 33 6.86 -14.07 -7.55
C PRO A 33 6.69 -13.20 -6.31
N LEU A 34 6.66 -11.88 -6.51
CA LEU A 34 6.45 -10.93 -5.41
C LEU A 34 5.04 -11.10 -4.82
N THR A 35 4.94 -11.76 -3.67
CA THR A 35 3.68 -11.96 -2.94
C THR A 35 3.51 -10.97 -1.80
N THR A 36 4.61 -10.44 -1.25
CA THR A 36 4.64 -9.47 -0.15
C THR A 36 5.68 -8.40 -0.41
N LEU A 37 5.35 -7.14 -0.13
CA LEU A 37 6.24 -6.00 -0.28
C LEU A 37 6.11 -5.07 0.93
N LEU A 38 7.23 -4.77 1.59
CA LEU A 38 7.31 -3.73 2.62
C LEU A 38 7.77 -2.42 1.97
N VAL A 39 7.08 -1.33 2.27
CA VAL A 39 7.45 0.03 1.85
C VAL A 39 7.80 0.85 3.08
N THR A 40 8.99 1.46 3.09
CA THR A 40 9.47 2.31 4.19
C THR A 40 10.26 3.51 3.65
N SER A 41 10.49 4.52 4.48
CA SER A 41 11.27 5.72 4.14
C SER A 41 12.34 6.00 5.20
N PRO A 42 13.47 6.62 4.83
CA PRO A 42 14.56 6.92 5.76
C PRO A 42 14.26 8.06 6.75
N SER A 43 13.24 8.88 6.50
CA SER A 43 12.85 9.98 7.39
C SER A 43 11.45 9.81 7.98
N ASP A 44 11.37 10.18 9.26
CA ASP A 44 10.17 10.25 10.11
C ASP A 44 9.69 11.70 10.24
N ASP A 45 9.80 12.48 9.15
CA ASP A 45 9.42 13.89 9.15
C ASP A 45 7.92 13.97 9.37
N GLY A 46 7.53 14.14 10.65
CA GLY A 46 6.50 15.03 11.19
C GLY A 46 5.10 14.99 10.59
N ASP A 47 5.02 15.03 9.28
CA ASP A 47 3.88 15.40 8.48
C ASP A 47 3.10 14.16 8.02
N VAL A 48 1.79 14.29 8.16
CA VAL A 48 0.76 13.32 7.78
C VAL A 48 0.80 12.99 6.28
N GLU A 49 1.55 13.76 5.48
CA GLU A 49 1.77 13.58 4.04
C GLU A 49 2.99 12.71 3.70
N SER A 50 3.34 11.73 4.53
CA SER A 50 4.54 10.91 4.28
C SER A 50 4.47 10.21 2.92
N GLY A 51 5.46 10.47 2.07
CA GLY A 51 5.53 9.94 0.71
C GLY A 51 5.43 8.42 0.66
N LYS A 52 5.84 7.70 1.72
CA LYS A 52 5.70 6.25 1.84
C LYS A 52 4.23 5.79 1.80
N SER A 53 3.32 6.44 2.53
CA SER A 53 1.92 6.03 2.63
C SER A 53 1.18 6.28 1.32
N ILE A 54 1.44 7.43 0.68
CA ILE A 54 0.89 7.76 -0.65
C ILE A 54 1.45 6.83 -1.73
N THR A 55 2.75 6.54 -1.67
CA THR A 55 3.41 5.61 -2.59
C THR A 55 2.83 4.22 -2.45
N LEU A 56 2.68 3.70 -1.23
CA LEU A 56 2.09 2.40 -0.96
C LEU A 56 0.65 2.32 -1.48
N ALA A 57 -0.18 3.34 -1.23
CA ALA A 57 -1.56 3.39 -1.69
C ALA A 57 -1.68 3.35 -3.23
N ASN A 58 -0.94 4.21 -3.94
CA ASN A 58 -0.97 4.24 -5.41
C ASN A 58 -0.35 2.99 -6.03
N LEU A 59 0.69 2.41 -5.41
CA LEU A 59 1.26 1.15 -5.85
C LEU A 59 0.26 0.00 -5.70
N ALA A 60 -0.46 -0.08 -4.57
CA ALA A 60 -1.52 -1.06 -4.36
C ALA A 60 -2.64 -0.93 -5.40
N ILE A 61 -3.10 0.29 -5.69
CA ILE A 61 -4.06 0.57 -6.77
C ILE A 61 -3.52 0.04 -8.11
N THR A 62 -2.25 0.28 -8.41
CA THR A 62 -1.65 -0.13 -9.69
C THR A 62 -1.54 -1.64 -9.83
N PHE A 63 -1.23 -2.36 -8.74
CA PHE A 63 -1.26 -3.82 -8.71
C PHE A 63 -2.69 -4.35 -8.91
N ALA A 64 -3.67 -3.77 -8.21
CA ALA A 64 -5.08 -4.13 -8.36
C ALA A 64 -5.61 -3.88 -9.79
N GLN A 65 -5.32 -2.71 -10.37
CA GLN A 65 -5.65 -2.39 -11.78
C GLN A 65 -4.94 -3.33 -12.77
N GLY A 66 -3.79 -3.91 -12.39
CA GLY A 66 -3.09 -4.94 -13.14
C GLY A 66 -3.68 -6.35 -13.00
N GLY A 67 -4.83 -6.49 -12.33
CA GLY A 67 -5.54 -7.75 -12.15
C GLY A 67 -5.05 -8.62 -10.98
N LYS A 68 -4.16 -8.11 -10.12
CA LYS A 68 -3.74 -8.83 -8.92
C LYS A 68 -4.76 -8.65 -7.79
N LYS A 69 -5.02 -9.71 -7.03
CA LYS A 69 -5.69 -9.58 -5.73
C LYS A 69 -4.69 -8.94 -4.77
N THR A 70 -4.97 -7.71 -4.36
CA THR A 70 -4.02 -6.90 -3.59
C THR A 70 -4.66 -6.47 -2.28
N ILE A 71 -3.94 -6.71 -1.18
CA ILE A 71 -4.27 -6.20 0.15
C ILE A 71 -3.19 -5.19 0.51
N LEU A 72 -3.60 -4.03 1.00
CA LEU A 72 -2.73 -3.04 1.62
C LEU A 72 -2.93 -3.12 3.13
N VAL A 73 -1.84 -3.22 3.88
CA VAL A 73 -1.86 -3.22 5.34
C VAL A 73 -1.08 -2.00 5.83
N ASP A 74 -1.71 -1.18 6.68
CA ASP A 74 -1.02 -0.09 7.37
C ASP A 74 -0.30 -0.65 8.61
N CYS A 75 1.01 -0.81 8.51
CA CYS A 75 1.85 -1.29 9.60
C CYS A 75 2.45 -0.14 10.44
N ASP A 76 2.16 1.13 10.12
CA ASP A 76 2.58 2.28 10.95
C ASP A 76 1.53 2.51 12.04
N LEU A 77 1.67 1.79 13.16
CA LEU A 77 0.76 1.91 14.30
C LEU A 77 0.99 3.19 15.11
N ARG A 78 2.06 3.95 14.84
CA ARG A 78 2.37 5.20 15.56
C ARG A 78 1.67 6.39 14.91
N ARG A 79 1.65 6.42 13.57
CA ARG A 79 1.05 7.50 12.76
C ARG A 79 0.35 6.89 11.53
N PRO A 80 -0.73 6.11 11.72
CA PRO A 80 -1.43 5.47 10.62
C PRO A 80 -2.07 6.52 9.71
N ALA A 81 -1.94 6.36 8.40
CA ALA A 81 -2.41 7.34 7.42
C ALA A 81 -3.32 6.73 6.36
N GLN A 82 -3.35 5.40 6.22
CA GLN A 82 -4.12 4.76 5.16
C GLN A 82 -5.62 4.99 5.34
N HIS A 83 -6.14 4.86 6.56
CA HIS A 83 -7.57 5.07 6.82
C HIS A 83 -8.06 6.47 6.37
N GLU A 84 -7.24 7.51 6.54
CA GLU A 84 -7.52 8.87 6.06
C GLU A 84 -7.46 8.95 4.52
N LEU A 85 -6.42 8.37 3.90
CA LEU A 85 -6.25 8.34 2.44
C LEU A 85 -7.42 7.65 1.73
N TRP A 86 -7.94 6.57 2.32
CA TRP A 86 -9.01 5.76 1.78
C TRP A 86 -10.40 6.20 2.25
N ASN A 87 -10.47 7.21 3.13
CA ASN A 87 -11.71 7.68 3.75
C ASN A 87 -12.54 6.55 4.38
N VAL A 88 -11.88 5.70 5.18
CA VAL A 88 -12.48 4.60 5.92
C VAL A 88 -12.28 4.80 7.42
N LYS A 89 -13.12 4.16 8.23
CA LYS A 89 -12.96 4.18 9.69
C LYS A 89 -11.73 3.36 10.10
N ASN A 90 -11.14 3.74 11.22
CA ASN A 90 -10.02 3.04 11.86
C ASN A 90 -10.41 2.54 13.26
N ASP A 91 -11.67 2.12 13.40
CA ASP A 91 -12.23 1.54 14.64
C ASP A 91 -11.82 0.09 14.84
N ARG A 92 -11.57 -0.65 13.74
CA ARG A 92 -10.99 -1.99 13.73
C ARG A 92 -9.84 -2.07 12.72
N GLY A 93 -8.77 -2.79 13.05
CA GLY A 93 -7.59 -2.83 12.21
C GLY A 93 -6.49 -3.79 12.67
N LEU A 94 -5.27 -3.56 12.18
CA LEU A 94 -4.13 -4.46 12.42
C LEU A 94 -3.80 -4.64 13.90
N SER A 95 -3.85 -3.55 14.69
CA SER A 95 -3.54 -3.60 16.13
C SER A 95 -4.50 -4.50 16.91
N GLU A 96 -5.80 -4.39 16.64
CA GLU A 96 -6.83 -5.22 17.23
C GLU A 96 -6.67 -6.69 16.79
N PHE A 97 -6.46 -6.94 15.49
CA PHE A 97 -6.24 -8.29 14.97
C PHE A 97 -5.08 -9.01 15.66
N ILE A 98 -3.96 -8.30 15.90
CA ILE A 98 -2.81 -8.84 16.62
C ILE A 98 -3.14 -9.14 18.09
N GLN A 99 -3.94 -8.29 18.75
CA GLN A 99 -4.34 -8.50 20.15
C GLN A 99 -5.31 -9.67 20.32
N GLU A 100 -6.27 -9.82 19.41
CA GLU A 100 -7.28 -10.89 19.44
C GLU A 100 -6.70 -12.27 19.08
N GLY A 101 -5.47 -12.33 18.56
CA GLY A 101 -4.79 -13.58 18.23
C GLY A 101 -5.45 -14.32 17.07
N GLY A 102 -5.97 -13.58 16.09
CA GLY A 102 -6.67 -14.16 14.94
C GLY A 102 -5.79 -15.12 14.13
N ASP A 103 -6.39 -16.19 13.62
CA ASP A 103 -5.70 -17.12 12.73
C ASP A 103 -5.15 -16.36 11.50
N PRO A 104 -3.89 -16.57 11.10
CA PRO A 104 -3.31 -15.89 9.96
C PRO A 104 -3.98 -16.37 8.66
N VAL A 105 -4.96 -15.60 8.19
CA VAL A 105 -5.81 -15.92 7.03
C VAL A 105 -5.03 -16.07 5.71
N LEU A 106 -3.78 -15.58 5.66
CA LEU A 106 -2.96 -15.51 4.44
C LEU A 106 -1.70 -16.39 4.47
N GLN A 107 -1.43 -17.13 5.55
CA GLN A 107 -0.25 -17.99 5.65
C GLN A 107 -0.52 -19.47 5.36
N SER A 108 -1.76 -19.84 5.01
CA SER A 108 -2.08 -21.17 4.50
C SER A 108 -1.82 -21.24 2.99
N VAL A 109 -0.55 -21.37 2.61
CA VAL A 109 -0.15 -21.82 1.26
C VAL A 109 0.83 -22.96 1.41
#